data_AF-A0A914Q4X4-F1
#
_entry.id   AF-A0A914Q4X4-F1
#
_cell.length_a   1.000
_cell.length_b   1.000
_cell.length_c   1.000
_cell.angle_alpha   90.00
_cell.angle_beta   90.00
_cell.angle_gamma   90.00
#
_symmetry.space_group_name_H-M   'P 1'
#
loop_
_entity.id
_entity.type
_entity.pdbx_description
1 polymer ?
#
loop_
_entity_poly.entity_id
_entity_poly.type
_entity_poly.pdbx_seq_one_letter_code
_entity_poly.pdbx_strand_id
1 'polypeptide(L)'
;MLYIGITDFILLFLNGFLTGLLGIFGIVHCQYPKQMYIIGGIGISLWCTQSTATVILGLNRCFEMWDKKLTVKYFEGKKVYLWLLIPTVYFFVVFGFTMPAMFSPFVMAWLFDPHTGYFDDQQSIVS
;
A
#
# COMPACT_ATOMS: atom_id res chain seq x y z
N MET A 1 10.65 7.94 -11.51
CA MET A 1 9.56 7.44 -12.39
C MET A 1 9.52 5.92 -12.45
N LEU A 2 10.57 5.23 -12.93
CA LEU A 2 10.58 3.76 -13.06
C LEU A 2 10.23 3.02 -11.76
N TYR A 3 10.81 3.42 -10.63
CA TYR A 3 10.54 2.80 -9.32
C TYR A 3 9.05 2.81 -8.97
N ILE A 4 8.39 3.96 -9.08
CA ILE A 4 6.97 4.11 -8.75
C ILE A 4 6.12 3.27 -9.72
N GLY A 5 6.47 3.27 -11.01
CA GLY A 5 5.76 2.46 -12.00
C GLY A 5 5.81 0.97 -11.71
N ILE A 6 6.99 0.43 -11.34
CA ILE A 6 7.13 -0.99 -10.97
C ILE A 6 6.27 -1.31 -9.74
N THR A 7 6.32 -0.45 -8.71
CA THR A 7 5.50 -0.61 -7.51
C THR A 7 4.01 -0.60 -7.81
N ASP A 8 3.56 0.31 -8.68
CA ASP A 8 2.15 0.46 -9.08
C ASP A 8 1.64 -0.77 -9.85
N PHE A 9 2.44 -1.31 -10.78
CA PHE A 9 2.10 -2.56 -11.46
C PHE A 9 1.90 -3.73 -10.49
N ILE A 10 2.75 -3.86 -9.48
CA ILE A 10 2.63 -4.91 -8.47
C ILE A 10 1.37 -4.67 -7.61
N LEU A 11 1.13 -3.43 -7.19
CA LEU A 11 -0.03 -3.08 -6.38
C LEU A 11 -1.35 -3.33 -7.11
N LEU A 12 -1.44 -2.99 -8.41
CA LEU A 12 -2.59 -3.26 -9.26
C LEU A 12 -2.81 -4.75 -9.50
N PHE A 13 -1.74 -5.52 -9.64
CA PHE A 13 -1.86 -6.98 -9.76
C PHE A 13 -2.48 -7.60 -8.50
N LEU A 14 -2.03 -7.18 -7.32
CA LEU A 14 -2.58 -7.67 -6.05
C LEU A 14 -4.01 -7.18 -5.80
N ASN A 15 -4.27 -5.88 -5.95
CA ASN A 15 -5.56 -5.30 -5.62
C ASN A 15 -6.63 -5.52 -6.68
N GLY A 16 -6.25 -5.62 -7.96
CA GLY A 16 -7.20 -5.83 -9.05
C GLY A 16 -7.37 -7.32 -9.35
N PHE A 17 -6.31 -7.94 -9.87
CA PHE A 17 -6.39 -9.31 -10.38
C PHE A 17 -6.63 -10.32 -9.26
N LEU A 18 -5.83 -10.27 -8.20
CA LEU A 18 -5.94 -11.23 -7.10
C LEU A 18 -7.27 -11.05 -6.34
N THR A 19 -7.61 -9.83 -5.92
CA THR A 19 -8.90 -9.52 -5.28
C THR A 19 -10.09 -9.97 -6.13
N GLY A 20 -10.06 -9.73 -7.44
CA GLY A 20 -11.11 -10.17 -8.36
C GLY A 20 -11.26 -11.69 -8.39
N LEU A 21 -10.14 -12.42 -8.43
CA LEU A 21 -10.14 -13.88 -8.40
C LEU A 21 -10.71 -14.41 -7.07
N LEU A 22 -10.25 -13.87 -5.93
CA LEU A 22 -10.75 -14.23 -4.61
C LEU A 22 -12.26 -13.98 -4.48
N GLY A 23 -12.74 -12.89 -5.07
CA GLY A 23 -14.16 -12.53 -5.09
C GLY A 23 -15.02 -13.51 -5.90
N ILE A 24 -14.57 -13.92 -7.09
CA ILE A 24 -15.29 -14.91 -7.91
C ILE A 24 -15.39 -16.26 -7.19
N PHE A 25 -14.33 -16.67 -6.50
CA PHE A 25 -14.34 -17.92 -5.73
C PHE A 25 -14.99 -17.79 -4.35
N GLY A 26 -15.35 -16.59 -3.90
CA GLY A 26 -15.93 -16.35 -2.57
C GLY A 26 -15.02 -16.79 -1.42
N ILE A 27 -13.70 -16.75 -1.61
CA ILE A 27 -12.75 -17.27 -0.61
C ILE A 27 -12.73 -16.32 0.59
N VAL A 28 -13.12 -16.84 1.75
CA VAL A 28 -13.03 -16.14 3.03
C VAL A 28 -11.62 -16.26 3.63
N HIS A 29 -11.24 -15.28 4.45
CA HIS A 29 -9.94 -15.29 5.15
C HIS A 29 -9.68 -16.58 5.94
N CYS A 30 -10.74 -17.20 6.50
CA CYS A 30 -10.65 -18.42 7.30
C CYS A 30 -10.15 -19.66 6.53
N GLN A 31 -10.24 -19.67 5.20
CA GLN A 31 -9.87 -20.84 4.39
C GLN A 31 -8.36 -20.91 4.14
N TYR A 32 -7.69 -19.76 3.98
CA TYR A 32 -6.25 -19.65 3.76
C TYR A 32 -5.64 -18.44 4.51
N PRO A 33 -5.68 -18.43 5.86
CA PRO A 33 -5.38 -17.23 6.65
C PRO A 33 -3.94 -16.73 6.46
N LYS A 34 -2.97 -17.65 6.37
CA LYS A 34 -1.55 -17.28 6.22
C LYS A 34 -1.25 -16.59 4.89
N GLN A 35 -1.84 -17.06 3.80
CA GLN A 35 -1.61 -16.49 2.47
C GLN A 35 -2.26 -15.11 2.37
N MET A 36 -3.50 -14.97 2.82
CA MET A 36 -4.21 -13.71 2.82
C MET A 36 -3.55 -12.66 3.71
N TYR A 37 -3.02 -13.07 4.87
CA TYR A 37 -2.25 -12.20 5.75
C TYR A 37 -1.00 -11.62 5.05
N ILE A 38 -0.25 -12.46 4.35
CA ILE A 38 0.96 -12.03 3.61
C ILE A 38 0.57 -11.07 2.48
N ILE A 39 -0.45 -11.40 1.69
CA ILE A 39 -0.90 -10.58 0.55
C ILE A 39 -1.39 -9.22 1.04
N GLY A 40 -2.22 -9.17 2.09
CA GLY A 40 -2.72 -7.93 2.67
C GLY A 40 -1.62 -7.07 3.27
N GLY A 41 -0.62 -7.69 3.90
CA GLY A 41 0.57 -7.01 4.41
C GLY A 41 1.42 -6.40 3.30
N ILE A 42 1.62 -7.12 2.19
CA ILE A 42 2.31 -6.59 1.00
C ILE A 42 1.49 -5.45 0.39
N GLY A 43 0.17 -5.59 0.30
CA GLY A 43 -0.70 -4.56 -0.24
C GLY A 43 -0.59 -3.23 0.50
N ILE A 44 -0.72 -3.25 1.83
CA ILE A 44 -0.65 -2.01 2.64
C ILE A 44 0.75 -1.40 2.63
N SER A 45 1.79 -2.22 2.69
CA SER A 45 3.18 -1.74 2.67
C SER A 45 3.55 -1.15 1.30
N LEU A 46 3.12 -1.75 0.18
CA LEU A 46 3.29 -1.16 -1.15
C LEU A 46 2.55 0.17 -1.28
N TRP A 47 1.32 0.27 -0.79
CA TRP A 47 0.52 1.51 -0.83
C TRP A 47 1.24 2.66 -0.11
N CYS A 48 1.68 2.41 1.12
CA CYS A 48 2.43 3.35 1.92
C CYS A 48 3.72 3.78 1.22
N THR A 49 4.47 2.82 0.67
CA THR A 49 5.73 3.05 -0.05
C THR A 49 5.54 3.90 -1.30
N GLN A 50 4.51 3.61 -2.09
CA GLN A 50 4.16 4.35 -3.29
C GLN A 50 3.81 5.80 -2.96
N SER A 51 3.03 6.02 -1.91
CA SER A 51 2.63 7.35 -1.46
C SER A 51 3.84 8.18 -1.02
N THR A 52 4.79 7.59 -0.30
CA THR A 52 6.04 8.28 0.06
C THR A 52 6.87 8.61 -1.18
N ALA A 53 6.97 7.67 -2.13
CA ALA A 53 7.76 7.86 -3.33
C ALA A 53 7.20 8.96 -4.26
N THR A 54 5.88 9.10 -4.36
CA THR A 54 5.24 10.19 -5.12
C THR A 54 5.46 11.56 -4.45
N VAL A 55 5.44 11.62 -3.10
CA VAL A 55 5.78 12.85 -2.37
C VAL A 55 7.23 13.28 -2.62
N ILE A 56 8.19 12.34 -2.56
CA ILE A 56 9.61 12.63 -2.85
C ILE A 56 9.78 13.18 -4.26
N LEU A 57 9.07 12.62 -5.23
CA LEU A 57 9.08 13.08 -6.60
C LEU A 57 8.48 14.48 -6.76
N GLY A 58 7.37 14.76 -6.06
CA GLY A 58 6.77 16.08 -6.00
C GLY A 58 7.74 17.12 -5.42
N LEU A 59 8.43 16.77 -4.34
CA LEU A 59 9.47 17.62 -3.74
C LEU A 59 10.60 17.90 -4.73
N ASN A 60 11.05 16.90 -5.50
CA ASN A 60 12.05 17.12 -6.54
C ASN A 60 11.59 18.18 -7.57
N ARG A 61 10.32 18.14 -7.99
CA ARG A 61 9.75 19.15 -8.89
C ARG A 61 9.65 20.54 -8.24
N CYS A 62 9.25 20.61 -6.98
CA CYS A 62 9.19 21.88 -6.25
C CYS A 62 10.58 22.52 -6.11
N PHE A 63 11.63 21.74 -5.84
CA PHE A 63 13.00 22.25 -5.79
C PHE A 63 13.50 22.71 -7.16
N GLU A 64 13.16 22.00 -8.24
CA GLU A 64 13.48 22.42 -9.60
C GLU A 64 12.86 23.77 -9.96
N MET A 65 11.65 24.06 -9.46
CA MET A 65 10.95 25.33 -9.67
C MET A 65 11.51 26.48 -8.82
N TRP A 66 11.94 26.20 -7.59
CA TRP A 66 12.44 27.24 -6.68
C TRP A 66 13.87 27.65 -7.05
N ASP A 67 14.80 26.70 -7.10
CA ASP A 67 16.20 26.97 -7.44
C ASP A 67 16.90 25.69 -7.94
N LYS A 68 17.39 25.75 -9.18
CA LYS A 68 18.15 24.66 -9.80
C LYS A 68 19.40 24.29 -8.99
N LYS A 69 20.05 25.24 -8.29
CA LYS A 69 21.24 24.94 -7.47
C LYS A 69 20.94 24.04 -6.28
N LEU A 70 19.77 24.19 -5.66
CA LEU A 70 19.33 23.33 -4.56
C LEU A 70 19.01 21.92 -5.06
N THR A 71 18.37 21.81 -6.21
CA THR A 71 18.07 20.52 -6.84
C THR A 71 19.36 19.74 -7.12
N VAL A 72 20.35 20.38 -7.72
CA VAL A 72 21.68 19.79 -7.99
C VAL A 72 22.34 19.34 -6.68
N LYS A 73 22.26 20.15 -5.61
CA LYS A 73 22.86 19.79 -4.32
C LYS A 73 22.25 18.53 -3.67
N TYR A 74 20.93 18.36 -3.75
CA TYR A 74 20.19 17.30 -3.04
C TYR A 74 19.86 16.08 -3.90
N PHE A 75 19.61 16.26 -5.20
CA PHE A 75 19.10 15.24 -6.12
C PHE A 75 20.09 14.87 -7.24
N GLU A 76 21.32 15.38 -7.25
CA GLU A 76 22.30 14.98 -8.26
C GLU A 76 23.05 13.69 -7.91
N GLY A 77 23.28 12.87 -8.95
CA GLY A 77 24.15 11.70 -8.90
C GLY A 77 23.64 10.59 -7.98
N LYS A 78 24.54 10.00 -7.19
CA LYS A 78 24.26 8.82 -6.36
C LYS A 78 23.28 9.09 -5.20
N LYS A 79 23.02 10.37 -4.87
CA LYS A 79 22.12 10.76 -3.77
C LYS A 79 20.65 10.43 -4.05
N VAL A 80 20.26 10.33 -5.32
CA VAL A 80 18.92 9.86 -5.71
C VAL A 80 18.67 8.46 -5.18
N TYR A 81 19.67 7.57 -5.23
CA TYR A 81 19.55 6.21 -4.68
C TYR A 81 19.38 6.22 -3.16
N LEU A 82 19.98 7.16 -2.44
CA LEU A 82 19.74 7.37 -1.01
C LEU A 82 18.29 7.80 -0.73
N TRP A 83 17.75 8.72 -1.54
CA TRP A 83 16.35 9.12 -1.45
C TRP A 83 15.38 7.99 -1.80
N LEU A 84 15.79 7.09 -2.70
CA LEU A 84 15.04 5.89 -3.07
C LEU A 84 15.11 4.80 -2.00
N LEU A 85 16.15 4.82 -1.16
CA LEU A 85 16.29 3.89 -0.05
C LEU A 85 15.25 4.16 1.05
N ILE A 86 14.85 5.42 1.24
CA ILE A 86 13.83 5.82 2.22
C ILE A 86 12.50 5.06 2.03
N PRO A 87 11.85 5.09 0.84
CA PRO A 87 10.62 4.33 0.62
C PRO A 87 10.86 2.82 0.71
N THR A 88 12.03 2.29 0.30
CA THR A 88 12.30 0.85 0.48
C THR A 88 12.43 0.43 1.94
N VAL A 89 13.03 1.25 2.80
CA VAL A 89 13.10 0.96 4.24
C VAL A 89 11.72 1.08 4.86
N TYR A 90 10.95 2.09 4.45
CA TYR A 90 9.58 2.27 4.88
C TYR A 90 8.70 1.05 4.56
N PHE A 91 8.87 0.44 3.38
CA PHE A 91 8.22 -0.83 3.03
C PHE A 91 8.48 -1.91 4.08
N PHE A 92 9.75 -2.17 4.43
CA PHE A 92 10.09 -3.22 5.39
C PHE A 92 9.56 -2.94 6.80
N VAL A 93 9.59 -1.67 7.23
CA VAL A 93 9.05 -1.26 8.53
C VAL A 93 7.54 -1.49 8.59
N VAL A 94 6.80 -1.01 7.59
CA VAL A 94 5.33 -1.18 7.54
C VAL A 94 4.98 -2.66 7.43
N PHE A 95 5.69 -3.42 6.60
CA PHE A 95 5.44 -4.86 6.45
C PHE A 95 5.64 -5.65 7.76
N GLY A 96 6.64 -5.28 8.58
CA GLY A 96 6.93 -5.97 9.83
C GLY A 96 6.09 -5.52 11.02
N PHE A 97 5.69 -4.25 11.09
CA PHE A 97 5.05 -3.66 12.28
C PHE A 97 3.55 -3.37 12.11
N THR A 98 3.03 -3.30 10.89
CA THR A 98 1.64 -2.89 10.66
C THR A 98 0.70 -4.09 10.58
N MET A 99 -0.49 -3.93 11.18
CA MET A 99 -1.57 -4.91 11.06
C MET A 99 -2.03 -4.99 9.59
N PRO A 100 -1.94 -6.15 8.93
CA PRO A 100 -2.30 -6.25 7.54
C PRO A 100 -3.81 -6.15 7.36
N ALA A 101 -4.22 -5.59 6.23
CA ALA A 101 -5.63 -5.60 5.84
C ALA A 101 -6.05 -7.04 5.52
N MET A 102 -7.24 -7.43 5.95
CA MET A 102 -7.86 -8.72 5.63
C MET A 102 -8.89 -8.54 4.52
N PHE A 103 -8.91 -9.47 3.58
CA PHE A 103 -9.91 -9.46 2.52
C PHE A 103 -11.28 -9.92 3.03
N SER A 104 -12.32 -9.10 2.81
CA SER A 104 -13.71 -9.44 3.04
C SER A 104 -14.44 -9.61 1.69
N PRO A 105 -14.96 -10.81 1.37
CA PRO A 105 -15.67 -11.04 0.10
C PRO A 105 -17.04 -10.35 0.05
N PHE A 106 -17.62 -9.99 1.20
CA PHE A 106 -18.92 -9.29 1.25
C PHE A 106 -18.82 -7.85 0.74
N VAL A 107 -17.77 -7.15 1.15
CA VAL A 107 -17.50 -5.75 0.75
C VAL A 107 -16.56 -5.72 -0.46
N MET A 108 -16.03 -6.86 -0.90
CA MET A 108 -15.04 -6.98 -1.98
C MET A 108 -13.82 -6.06 -1.77
N ALA A 109 -13.43 -5.88 -0.52
CA ALA A 109 -12.42 -4.91 -0.10
C ALA A 109 -11.49 -5.48 0.96
N TRP A 110 -10.30 -4.87 1.06
CA TRP A 110 -9.30 -5.14 2.08
C TRP A 110 -9.51 -4.19 3.25
N LEU A 111 -9.91 -4.72 4.41
CA LEU A 111 -10.31 -3.95 5.58
C LEU A 111 -9.42 -4.32 6.77
N PHE A 112 -9.17 -3.35 7.66
CA PHE A 112 -8.42 -3.60 8.89
C PHE A 112 -9.26 -4.37 9.93
N ASP A 113 -10.58 -4.24 9.85
CA ASP A 113 -11.54 -4.99 10.65
C ASP A 113 -12.27 -6.02 9.76
N PRO A 114 -12.02 -7.33 9.91
CA PRO A 114 -12.67 -8.36 9.11
C PRO A 114 -14.17 -8.55 9.43
N HIS A 115 -14.69 -7.98 10.52
CA HIS A 115 -16.09 -8.12 10.93
C HIS A 115 -17.02 -7.04 10.37
N THR A 116 -16.48 -6.07 9.64
CA THR A 116 -17.29 -5.05 8.97
C THR A 116 -18.23 -5.70 7.94
N GLY A 117 -19.54 -5.65 8.21
CA GLY A 117 -20.60 -6.28 7.42
C GLY A 117 -21.12 -7.64 7.92
N TYR A 118 -20.51 -8.24 8.95
CA TYR A 118 -21.03 -9.47 9.60
C TYR A 118 -22.02 -9.16 10.73
N PHE A 119 -21.75 -8.10 11.48
CA PHE A 119 -22.72 -7.49 12.39
C PHE A 119 -23.34 -6.31 11.64
N ASP A 120 -24.61 -6.40 11.27
CA ASP A 120 -25.43 -5.18 11.21
C ASP A 120 -25.29 -4.50 12.58
N ASP A 121 -25.39 -3.19 12.64
CA ASP A 121 -25.35 -2.37 13.86
C ASP A 121 -26.50 -2.70 14.86
N GLN A 122 -26.63 -3.94 15.31
CA GLN A 122 -27.62 -4.47 16.27
C GLN A 122 -27.46 -3.88 17.69
N GLN A 123 -26.67 -2.82 17.87
CA GLN A 123 -26.54 -2.10 19.13
C GLN A 123 -26.69 -0.57 19.04
N SER A 124 -27.09 0.00 17.90
CA SER A 124 -27.49 1.42 17.87
C SER A 124 -28.98 1.69 18.09
N ILE A 125 -29.80 0.64 18.28
CA ILE A 125 -31.17 0.77 18.82
C ILE A 125 -31.37 -0.22 19.96
N VAL A 126 -30.81 0.11 21.13
CA VAL A 126 -31.46 -0.28 22.39
C VAL A 126 -32.76 0.54 22.46
N SER A 127 -33.87 -0.05 22.05
CA SER A 127 -35.23 0.33 22.44
C SER A 127 -36.19 -0.81 22.16
#